data_AF-A0A967VVY2-F1
#
_entry.id   AF-A0A967VVY2-F1
#
_cell.length_a   1.000
_cell.length_b   1.000
_cell.length_c   1.000
_cell.angle_alpha   90.00
_cell.angle_beta   90.00
_cell.angle_gamma   90.00
#
_symmetry.space_group_name_H-M   'P 1'
#
loop_
_entity.id
_entity.type
_entity.pdbx_description
1 polymer ?
#
loop_
_entity_poly.entity_id
_entity_poly.type
_entity_poly.pdbx_seq_one_letter_code
_entity_poly.pdbx_strand_id
1 'polypeptide(L)' 'VHFVDGPVRRFDDARQVDGDFFRRYFWALLDRGVYVPQSPFEASFLSTVHTEGDVETTLEAVREAMKEVA' A
#
# COMPACT_ATOMS: atom_id res chain seq x y z
N VAL A 1 3.64 -2.59 -5.94
CA VAL A 1 2.45 -2.71 -5.04
C VAL A 1 2.26 -4.15 -4.53
N HIS A 2 3.29 -5.01 -4.56
CA HIS A 2 3.22 -6.32 -3.88
C HIS A 2 4.37 -6.55 -2.92
N PHE A 3 5.37 -5.65 -2.87
CA PHE A 3 6.58 -5.77 -2.04
C PHE A 3 7.23 -7.17 -2.18
N VAL A 4 7.14 -7.72 -3.39
CA VAL A 4 7.72 -8.98 -3.85
C VAL A 4 8.56 -8.65 -5.08
N ASP A 5 9.75 -9.23 -5.18
CA ASP A 5 10.56 -9.16 -6.39
C ASP A 5 9.98 -10.06 -7.49
N GLY A 6 9.71 -9.48 -8.66
CA GLY A 6 9.19 -10.20 -9.81
C GLY A 6 7.66 -10.34 -9.86
N PRO A 7 7.13 -11.08 -10.85
CA PRO A 7 5.68 -11.20 -11.06
C PRO A 7 5.01 -12.13 -10.05
N VAL A 8 3.88 -11.71 -9.49
CA VAL A 8 3.01 -12.53 -8.64
C VAL A 8 1.93 -13.19 -9.50
N ARG A 9 1.95 -14.52 -9.65
CA ARG A 9 0.99 -15.29 -10.47
C ARG A 9 0.23 -16.35 -9.68
N ARG A 10 0.74 -16.75 -8.53
CA ARG A 10 0.15 -17.73 -7.60
C ARG A 10 0.46 -17.34 -6.17
N PHE A 11 -0.21 -18.00 -5.24
CA PHE A 11 -0.06 -17.73 -3.81
C PHE A 11 1.40 -17.86 -3.33
N ASP A 12 2.15 -18.85 -3.80
CA ASP A 12 3.55 -19.02 -3.41
C ASP A 12 4.45 -17.83 -3.79
N ASP A 13 4.10 -17.10 -4.85
CA ASP A 13 4.81 -15.88 -5.24
C ASP A 13 4.45 -14.75 -4.27
N ALA A 14 3.16 -14.59 -3.93
CA ALA A 14 2.69 -13.58 -2.97
C ALA A 14 3.28 -13.79 -1.57
N ARG A 15 3.54 -15.06 -1.18
CA ARG A 15 4.17 -15.40 0.10
C ARG A 15 5.61 -14.90 0.24
N GLN A 16 6.26 -14.48 -0.84
CA GLN A 16 7.60 -13.89 -0.81
C GLN A 16 7.59 -12.40 -0.40
N VAL A 17 6.43 -11.87 0.00
CA VAL A 17 6.29 -10.46 0.36
C VAL A 17 7.16 -10.09 1.56
N ASP A 18 7.82 -8.94 1.47
CA ASP A 18 8.47 -8.31 2.62
C ASP A 18 7.40 -7.74 3.57
N GLY A 19 7.01 -8.56 4.55
CA GLY A 19 6.00 -8.20 5.54
C GLY A 19 6.42 -7.08 6.49
N ASP A 20 7.72 -6.93 6.77
CA ASP A 20 8.24 -5.85 7.61
C ASP A 20 8.23 -4.52 6.88
N PHE A 21 8.59 -4.52 5.59
CA PHE A 21 8.40 -3.36 4.71
C PHE A 21 6.93 -2.97 4.61
N PHE A 22 6.04 -3.92 4.35
CA PHE A 22 4.60 -3.66 4.29
C PHE A 22 4.08 -3.05 5.60
N ARG A 23 4.49 -3.59 6.76
CA ARG A 23 4.09 -3.06 8.07
C ARG A 23 4.48 -1.60 8.23
N ARG A 24 5.73 -1.23 7.89
CA ARG A 24 6.19 0.17 7.95
C ARG A 24 5.40 1.06 7.00
N TYR A 25 5.20 0.60 5.76
CA TYR A 25 4.39 1.30 4.76
C TYR A 25 2.94 1.55 5.21
N PHE A 26 2.29 0.55 5.80
CA PHE A 26 0.93 0.66 6.33
C PHE A 26 0.83 1.76 7.40
N TRP A 27 1.72 1.74 8.40
CA TRP A 27 1.71 2.73 9.48
C TRP A 27 2.05 4.14 8.96
N ALA A 28 3.03 4.26 8.06
CA ALA A 28 3.39 5.54 7.46
C ALA A 28 2.22 6.17 6.67
N LEU A 29 1.40 5.36 6.00
CA LEU A 29 0.17 5.85 5.36
C LEU A 29 -0.92 6.21 6.36
N LEU A 30 -1.11 5.39 7.39
CA LEU A 30 -2.12 5.62 8.41
C LEU A 30 -1.86 6.93 9.18
N ASP A 31 -0.60 7.22 9.51
CA ASP A 31 -0.18 8.47 10.14
C ASP A 31 -0.44 9.70 9.25
N ARG A 32 -0.59 9.50 7.94
CA ARG A 32 -0.93 10.53 6.94
C ARG A 32 -2.42 10.54 6.57
N GLY A 33 -3.24 9.80 7.30
CA GLY A 33 -4.70 9.76 7.12
C GLY A 33 -5.17 8.86 5.97
N VAL A 34 -4.32 8.01 5.41
CA VAL A 34 -4.67 7.07 4.34
C VAL A 34 -4.77 5.66 4.91
N TYR A 35 -5.99 5.14 5.02
CA TYR A 35 -6.24 3.78 5.49
C TYR A 35 -6.27 2.79 4.31
N VAL A 36 -5.18 2.02 4.16
CA VAL A 36 -5.10 0.89 3.22
C VAL A 36 -5.43 -0.43 3.93
N PRO A 37 -5.74 -1.52 3.20
CA PRO A 37 -5.97 -2.82 3.83
C PRO A 37 -4.82 -3.23 4.75
N GLN A 38 -5.13 -3.76 5.93
CA GLN A 38 -4.17 -4.15 6.98
C GLN A 38 -3.40 -5.46 6.70
N SER A 39 -3.33 -5.89 5.44
CA SER A 39 -2.70 -7.13 5.01
C SER A 39 -2.10 -6.96 3.61
N PRO A 40 -0.86 -7.45 3.36
CA PRO A 40 -0.27 -7.43 2.03
C PRO A 40 -0.95 -8.41 1.06
N PHE A 41 -1.87 -9.24 1.55
CA PHE A 41 -2.62 -10.21 0.76
C PHE A 41 -4.02 -9.74 0.37
N GLU A 42 -4.39 -8.51 0.72
CA GLU A 42 -5.71 -7.94 0.47
C GLU A 42 -5.71 -6.98 -0.73
N ALA A 43 -6.90 -6.81 -1.32
CA ALA A 43 -7.12 -5.85 -2.40
C ALA A 43 -7.57 -4.49 -1.85
N SER A 44 -7.14 -3.41 -2.50
CA SER A 44 -7.73 -2.09 -2.30
C SER A 44 -9.02 -1.97 -3.11
N PHE A 45 -10.05 -1.37 -2.53
CA PHE A 45 -11.35 -1.14 -3.18
C PHE A 45 -11.59 0.35 -3.38
N LEU A 46 -12.21 0.70 -4.51
CA LEU A 46 -12.66 2.05 -4.81
C LEU A 46 -14.17 2.18 -4.57
N SER A 47 -14.60 3.41 -4.32
CA SER A 47 -16.02 3.76 -4.20
C SER A 47 -16.32 4.96 -5.08
N THR A 48 -17.57 5.10 -5.53
CA THR A 48 -18.04 6.20 -6.39
C THR A 48 -18.02 7.57 -5.70
N VAL A 49 -17.84 7.61 -4.37
CA VAL A 49 -17.71 8.86 -3.62
C VAL A 49 -16.30 9.43 -3.61
N HIS A 50 -15.29 8.66 -4.03
CA HIS A 50 -13.92 9.17 -4.13
C HIS A 50 -13.85 10.24 -5.23
N THR A 51 -13.10 11.29 -4.93
CA THR A 51 -12.85 12.44 -5.80
C THR A 51 -11.42 12.42 -6.32
N GLU A 52 -11.12 13.26 -7.32
CA GLU A 52 -9.73 13.48 -7.76
C GLU A 52 -8.85 14.04 -6.63
N GLY A 53 -9.42 14.82 -5.71
CA GLY A 53 -8.70 15.33 -4.54
C GLY A 53 -8.28 14.23 -3.57
N ASP A 54 -9.11 13.18 -3.40
CA ASP A 54 -8.76 12.01 -2.59
C ASP A 54 -7.60 11.24 -3.23
N VAL A 55 -7.57 11.16 -4.56
CA VAL A 55 -6.48 10.53 -5.31
C VAL A 55 -5.18 11.30 -5.12
N GLU A 56 -5.17 12.63 -5.28
CA GLU A 56 -3.94 13.42 -5.11
C GLU A 56 -3.44 13.37 -3.66
N THR A 57 -4.34 13.47 -2.68
CA THR A 57 -3.99 13.33 -1.27
C THR A 57 -3.36 11.95 -0.99
N THR A 58 -3.93 10.89 -1.56
CA THR A 58 -3.42 9.53 -1.42
C THR A 58 -2.05 9.38 -2.10
N LEU A 59 -1.87 9.96 -3.29
CA LEU A 59 -0.59 9.92 -4.02
C LEU A 59 0.51 10.62 -3.23
N GLU A 60 0.23 11.79 -2.67
CA GLU A 60 1.21 12.52 -1.86
C GLU A 60 1.59 11.74 -0.59
N ALA A 61 0.60 11.17 0.11
CA ALA A 61 0.85 10.32 1.26
C ALA A 61 1.72 9.10 0.91
N VAL A 62 1.47 8.45 -0.23
CA VAL A 62 2.29 7.33 -0.74
C VAL A 62 3.71 7.78 -1.05
N ARG A 63 3.91 8.92 -1.70
CA ARG A 63 5.26 9.45 -2.00
C ARG A 63 6.06 9.67 -0.72
N GLU A 64 5.46 10.32 0.27
CA GLU A 64 6.13 10.61 1.54
C GLU A 64 6.35 9.35 2.39
N ALA A 65 5.39 8.42 2.42
CA ALA A 65 5.56 7.13 3.10
C ALA A 65 6.70 6.32 2.46
N MET A 66 6.80 6.28 1.14
CA MET A 66 7.88 5.58 0.45
C MET A 66 9.26 6.17 0.75
N LYS A 67 9.39 7.50 0.89
CA LYS A 67 10.66 8.13 1.31
C LYS A 67 11.07 7.76 2.73
N GLU A 68 10.09 7.57 3.62
CA GLU A 68 10.32 7.23 5.03
C GLU A 68 10.74 5.78 5.22
N VAL A 69 10.16 4.85 4.45
CA VAL A 69 10.31 3.41 4.67
C VAL A 69 11.30 2.72 3.73
N ALA A 70 11.75 3.41 2.68
CA ALA A 70 12.78 2.93 1.74
C ALA A 70 14.15 2.73 2.38
#